data_AF-A0ABD2P659-F1
#
_entry.id   AF-A0ABD2P659-F1
#
_cell.length_a   1.000
_cell.length_b   1.000
_cell.length_c   1.000
_cell.angle_alpha   90.00
_cell.angle_beta   90.00
_cell.angle_gamma   90.00
#
_symmetry.space_group_name_H-M   'P 1'
#
loop_
_entity.id
_entity.type
_entity.pdbx_description
1 polymer ?
#
loop_
_entity_poly.entity_id
_entity_poly.type
_entity_poly.pdbx_seq_one_letter_code
_entity_poly.pdbx_strand_id
1 'polypeptide(L)'
;MCDMDRAIVCDSCSSAFHEKCSGVGGSEKRVMDLKKERTLFFFCSECRLAIKRVPLILRRFDDLEREVRKLKEELVMLKESNESEIETLKNSVKNVPEMNGDPEEVIAEINERNSKVNNVMVYKLNESNIQSLNERILHVKAEVVKILDMIDIKENVIEKALVIGLWTTMIPTGQYVSFVIMCTGQCIDLYL
;
A
#
# COMPACT_ATOMS: atom_id res chain seq x y z
N MET A 1 -62.89 14.03 -29.07
CA MET A 1 -63.60 13.26 -28.02
C MET A 1 -63.79 11.86 -28.57
N CYS A 2 -63.11 10.87 -28.02
CA CYS A 2 -63.34 9.48 -28.41
C CYS A 2 -64.63 9.02 -27.73
N ASP A 3 -65.56 8.50 -28.53
CA ASP A 3 -66.85 7.95 -28.08
C ASP A 3 -66.67 6.91 -26.97
N MET A 4 -67.70 6.73 -26.13
CA MET A 4 -67.73 5.80 -24.99
C MET A 4 -67.75 4.32 -25.42
N ASP A 5 -66.80 3.91 -26.26
CA ASP A 5 -66.55 2.53 -26.63
C ASP A 5 -66.10 1.76 -25.37
N ARG A 6 -66.62 0.53 -25.19
CA ARG A 6 -66.28 -0.33 -24.04
C ARG A 6 -64.76 -0.52 -23.97
N ALA A 7 -64.18 -0.23 -22.81
CA ALA A 7 -62.75 -0.39 -22.59
C ALA A 7 -62.37 -1.85 -22.35
N ILE A 8 -61.20 -2.25 -22.86
CA ILE A 8 -60.57 -3.55 -22.59
C ILE A 8 -59.50 -3.35 -21.52
N VAL A 9 -59.50 -4.19 -20.49
CA VAL A 9 -58.57 -4.09 -19.36
C VAL A 9 -57.41 -5.05 -19.55
N CYS A 10 -56.18 -4.55 -19.41
CA CYS A 10 -54.95 -5.35 -19.41
C CYS A 10 -54.92 -6.29 -18.20
N ASP A 11 -54.69 -7.57 -18.41
CA ASP A 11 -54.63 -8.60 -17.36
C ASP A 11 -53.43 -8.47 -16.43
N SER A 12 -52.40 -7.73 -16.81
CA SER A 12 -51.18 -7.57 -16.00
C SER A 12 -51.18 -6.29 -15.18
N CYS A 13 -51.49 -5.14 -15.79
CA CYS A 13 -51.41 -3.83 -15.12
C CYS A 13 -52.79 -3.22 -14.80
N SER A 14 -53.89 -3.92 -15.13
CA SER A 14 -55.27 -3.46 -14.93
C SER A 14 -55.62 -2.12 -15.59
N SER A 15 -54.77 -1.61 -16.49
CA SER A 15 -55.04 -0.39 -17.24
C SER A 15 -56.10 -0.63 -18.32
N ALA A 16 -56.98 0.33 -18.52
CA ALA A 16 -58.07 0.27 -19.49
C ALA A 16 -57.66 0.92 -20.82
N PHE A 17 -57.98 0.26 -21.93
CA PHE A 17 -57.62 0.68 -23.28
C PHE A 17 -58.86 0.73 -24.17
N HIS A 18 -58.96 1.74 -25.02
CA HIS A 18 -60.01 1.77 -26.05
C HIS A 18 -59.84 0.56 -26.99
N GLU A 19 -60.96 -0.03 -27.41
CA GLU A 19 -60.98 -1.17 -28.34
C GLU A 19 -60.20 -0.88 -29.64
N LYS A 20 -60.32 0.34 -30.17
CA LYS A 20 -59.59 0.76 -31.38
C LYS A 20 -58.07 0.92 -31.16
N CYS A 21 -57.66 1.19 -29.92
CA CYS A 21 -56.26 1.40 -29.56
C CYS A 21 -55.56 0.14 -29.05
N SER A 22 -56.31 -0.88 -28.61
CA SER A 22 -55.76 -2.12 -28.06
C SER A 22 -55.25 -3.09 -29.13
N GLY A 23 -55.69 -2.90 -30.39
CA GLY A 23 -55.39 -3.81 -31.50
C GLY A 23 -56.09 -5.17 -31.38
N VAL A 24 -57.10 -5.28 -30.50
CA VAL A 24 -57.88 -6.51 -30.29
C VAL A 24 -59.03 -6.56 -31.29
N GLY A 25 -59.15 -7.64 -32.04
CA GLY A 25 -60.25 -7.85 -32.98
C GLY A 25 -61.57 -8.18 -32.29
N GLY A 26 -62.70 -7.90 -32.94
CA GLY A 26 -64.04 -8.14 -32.36
C GLY A 26 -64.31 -9.61 -31.97
N SER A 27 -63.68 -10.58 -32.62
CA SER A 27 -63.76 -11.99 -32.24
C SER A 27 -62.98 -12.31 -30.95
N GLU A 28 -61.79 -11.73 -30.77
CA GLU A 28 -60.99 -11.88 -29.56
C GLU A 28 -61.68 -11.22 -28.36
N LYS A 29 -62.26 -10.04 -28.57
CA LYS A 29 -63.07 -9.36 -27.56
C LYS A 29 -64.25 -10.20 -27.10
N ARG A 30 -65.01 -10.80 -28.03
CA ARG A 30 -66.12 -11.70 -27.68
C ARG A 30 -65.65 -12.85 -26.80
N VAL A 31 -64.46 -13.41 -27.06
CA VAL A 31 -63.87 -14.46 -26.20
C VAL A 31 -63.48 -13.90 -24.82
N MET A 32 -62.94 -12.69 -24.75
CA MET A 32 -62.58 -12.04 -23.48
C MET A 32 -63.79 -11.67 -22.61
N ASP A 33 -64.94 -11.39 -23.23
CA ASP A 33 -66.21 -11.07 -22.57
C ASP A 33 -66.98 -12.34 -22.11
N LEU A 34 -66.61 -13.53 -22.61
CA LEU A 34 -67.26 -14.80 -22.29
C LEU A 34 -66.60 -15.50 -21.08
N LYS A 35 -67.37 -15.63 -19.99
CA LYS A 35 -67.15 -16.46 -18.76
C LYS A 35 -66.06 -16.01 -17.76
N LYS A 36 -66.26 -16.46 -16.50
CA LYS A 36 -65.44 -16.21 -15.29
C LYS A 36 -64.00 -16.74 -15.35
N GLU A 37 -63.69 -17.67 -16.27
CA GLU A 37 -62.37 -18.29 -16.42
C GLU A 37 -62.00 -18.28 -17.91
N ARG A 38 -61.21 -17.28 -18.32
CA ARG A 38 -60.73 -17.14 -19.70
C ARG A 38 -59.32 -17.69 -19.85
N THR A 39 -59.06 -18.37 -20.97
CA THR A 39 -57.71 -18.82 -21.36
C THR A 39 -56.95 -17.77 -22.16
N LEU A 40 -57.65 -16.81 -22.76
CA LEU A 40 -57.07 -15.72 -23.53
C LEU A 40 -56.85 -14.49 -22.64
N PHE A 41 -55.59 -14.08 -22.49
CA PHE A 41 -55.20 -12.89 -21.75
C PHE A 41 -54.86 -11.74 -22.71
N PHE A 42 -55.33 -10.55 -22.38
CA PHE A 42 -54.93 -9.30 -23.02
C PHE A 42 -53.82 -8.63 -22.22
N PHE A 43 -52.67 -8.43 -22.86
CA PHE A 43 -51.60 -7.59 -22.33
C PHE A 43 -51.48 -6.33 -23.20
N CYS A 44 -51.34 -5.17 -22.57
CA CYS A 44 -50.99 -3.95 -23.30
C CYS A 44 -49.58 -4.05 -23.90
N SER A 45 -49.22 -3.12 -24.79
CA SER A 45 -47.91 -3.10 -25.46
C SER A 45 -46.74 -3.18 -24.47
N GLU A 46 -46.82 -2.43 -23.38
CA GLU A 46 -45.80 -2.39 -22.33
C GLU A 46 -45.69 -3.73 -21.59
N CYS A 47 -46.81 -4.29 -21.12
CA CYS A 47 -46.82 -5.59 -20.44
C CYS A 47 -46.33 -6.73 -21.36
N ARG A 48 -46.66 -6.71 -22.66
CA ARG A 48 -46.12 -7.70 -23.62
C ARG A 48 -44.61 -7.60 -23.72
N LEU A 49 -44.07 -6.39 -23.79
CA LEU A 49 -42.62 -6.16 -23.84
C LEU A 49 -41.95 -6.58 -22.52
N ALA A 50 -42.57 -6.30 -21.38
CA ALA A 50 -42.06 -6.69 -20.07
C ALA A 50 -42.00 -8.22 -19.92
N ILE A 51 -43.07 -8.95 -20.27
CA ILE A 51 -43.11 -10.42 -20.20
C ILE A 51 -42.01 -11.05 -21.07
N LYS A 52 -41.74 -10.49 -22.27
CA LYS A 52 -40.63 -10.96 -23.12
C LYS A 52 -39.25 -10.79 -22.48
N ARG A 53 -39.09 -9.84 -21.55
CA ARG A 53 -37.82 -9.61 -20.82
C ARG A 53 -37.67 -10.52 -19.60
N VAL A 54 -38.74 -11.11 -19.08
CA VAL A 54 -38.69 -11.97 -17.88
C VAL A 54 -37.66 -13.10 -18.01
N PRO A 55 -37.59 -13.88 -19.11
CA PRO A 55 -36.57 -14.92 -19.24
C PRO A 55 -35.13 -14.39 -19.20
N LEU A 56 -34.89 -13.19 -19.71
CA LEU A 56 -33.57 -12.56 -19.68
C LEU A 56 -33.21 -12.10 -18.26
N ILE A 57 -34.18 -11.56 -17.52
CA ILE A 57 -34.00 -11.16 -16.13
C ILE A 57 -33.71 -12.39 -15.27
N LEU A 58 -34.44 -13.49 -15.46
CA LEU A 58 -34.20 -14.75 -14.74
C LEU A 58 -32.78 -15.28 -14.97
N ARG A 59 -32.31 -15.31 -16.23
CA ARG A 59 -30.92 -15.72 -16.52
C ARG A 59 -29.89 -14.83 -15.83
N ARG A 60 -30.09 -13.51 -15.87
CA ARG A 60 -29.20 -12.57 -15.17
C ARG A 60 -29.21 -12.79 -13.66
N PHE A 61 -30.36 -13.13 -13.10
CA PHE A 61 -30.49 -13.46 -11.68
C PHE A 61 -29.71 -14.74 -11.35
N ASP A 62 -29.85 -15.80 -12.15
CA ASP A 62 -29.11 -17.05 -11.98
C ASP A 62 -27.59 -16.85 -12.08
N ASP A 63 -27.13 -15.99 -13.00
CA ASP A 63 -25.72 -15.66 -13.16
C ASP A 63 -25.20 -14.86 -11.95
N LEU A 64 -25.97 -13.88 -11.47
CA LEU A 64 -25.63 -13.13 -10.25
C LEU A 64 -25.57 -14.03 -9.01
N GLU A 65 -26.52 -14.96 -8.86
CA GLU A 65 -26.50 -15.93 -7.75
C GLU A 65 -25.24 -16.82 -7.80
N ARG A 66 -24.80 -17.21 -9.00
CA ARG A 66 -23.56 -17.97 -9.21
C ARG A 66 -22.34 -17.15 -8.83
N GLU A 67 -22.27 -15.89 -9.25
CA GLU A 67 -21.17 -14.99 -8.89
C GLU A 67 -21.11 -14.75 -7.38
N VAL A 68 -22.24 -14.49 -6.72
CA VAL A 68 -22.31 -14.31 -5.27
C VAL A 68 -21.83 -15.56 -4.53
N ARG A 69 -22.21 -16.75 -5.02
CA ARG A 69 -21.74 -18.02 -4.42
C ARG A 69 -20.23 -18.16 -4.54
N LYS A 70 -19.68 -17.92 -5.74
CA LYS A 70 -18.23 -17.97 -5.99
C LYS A 70 -17.47 -17.00 -5.09
N LEU A 71 -17.94 -15.75 -4.97
CA LEU A 71 -17.33 -14.76 -4.10
C LEU A 71 -17.37 -15.16 -2.62
N LYS A 72 -18.46 -15.79 -2.17
CA LYS A 72 -18.54 -16.32 -0.79
C LYS A 72 -17.53 -17.43 -0.55
N GLU A 73 -17.35 -18.34 -1.51
CA GLU A 73 -16.35 -19.41 -1.42
C GLU A 73 -14.93 -18.83 -1.37
N GLU A 74 -14.61 -17.86 -2.23
CA GLU A 74 -13.31 -17.17 -2.22
C GLU A 74 -13.04 -16.45 -0.89
N LEU A 75 -14.06 -15.79 -0.32
CA LEU A 75 -13.93 -15.13 0.99
C LEU A 75 -13.67 -16.12 2.13
N VAL A 76 -14.29 -17.29 2.12
CA VAL A 76 -14.04 -18.33 3.12
C VAL A 76 -12.60 -18.83 3.01
N MET A 77 -12.13 -19.12 1.80
CA MET A 77 -10.75 -19.57 1.57
C MET A 77 -9.72 -18.53 2.03
N LEU A 78 -9.95 -17.25 1.71
CA LEU A 78 -9.07 -16.15 2.16
C LEU A 78 -9.07 -16.01 3.68
N LYS A 79 -10.23 -16.16 4.32
CA LYS A 79 -10.33 -16.10 5.77
C LYS A 79 -9.54 -17.22 6.44
N GLU A 80 -9.68 -18.45 5.97
CA GLU A 80 -8.94 -19.61 6.48
C GLU A 80 -7.43 -19.45 6.27
N SER A 81 -7.01 -18.97 5.09
CA SER A 81 -5.60 -18.66 4.80
C SER A 81 -5.03 -17.62 5.78
N ASN A 82 -5.74 -16.51 5.97
CA ASN A 82 -5.29 -15.43 6.86
C ASN A 82 -5.27 -15.87 8.33
N GLU A 83 -6.24 -16.67 8.78
CA GLU A 83 -6.24 -17.21 10.14
C GLU A 83 -5.01 -18.10 10.38
N SER A 84 -4.64 -18.93 9.40
CA SER A 84 -3.43 -19.75 9.48
C SER A 84 -2.14 -18.92 9.52
N GLU A 85 -2.06 -17.86 8.70
CA GLU A 85 -0.89 -16.97 8.67
C GLU A 85 -0.76 -16.20 10.00
N ILE A 86 -1.87 -15.68 10.52
CA ILE A 86 -1.91 -15.00 11.83
C ILE A 86 -1.45 -15.95 12.94
N GLU A 87 -1.86 -17.22 12.91
CA GLU A 87 -1.42 -18.20 13.90
C GLU A 87 0.09 -18.47 13.80
N THR A 88 0.63 -18.62 12.58
CA THR A 88 2.08 -18.77 12.38
C THR A 88 2.86 -17.56 12.88
N LEU A 89 2.40 -16.34 12.59
CA LEU A 89 3.02 -15.10 13.05
C LEU A 89 2.96 -14.96 14.58
N LYS A 90 1.83 -15.31 15.20
CA LYS A 90 1.71 -15.32 16.67
C LYS A 90 2.70 -16.30 17.31
N ASN A 91 2.90 -17.47 16.70
CA ASN A 91 3.85 -18.45 17.19
C ASN A 91 5.30 -17.99 16.99
N SER A 92 5.62 -17.32 15.88
CA SER A 92 6.96 -16.75 15.70
C SER A 92 7.26 -15.62 16.68
N VAL A 93 6.29 -14.74 16.97
CA VAL A 93 6.44 -13.66 17.94
C VAL A 93 6.66 -14.20 19.36
N LYS A 94 5.92 -15.25 19.76
CA LYS A 94 6.12 -15.92 21.07
C LYS A 94 7.52 -16.52 21.25
N ASN A 95 8.18 -16.90 20.15
CA ASN A 95 9.50 -17.49 20.17
C ASN A 95 10.63 -16.45 20.01
N VAL A 96 10.31 -15.16 19.85
CA VAL A 96 11.31 -14.11 19.96
C VAL A 96 11.68 -14.04 21.44
N PRO A 97 12.91 -14.38 21.85
CA PRO A 97 13.32 -14.22 23.24
C PRO A 97 13.07 -12.77 23.64
N GLU A 98 12.40 -12.55 24.78
CA GLU A 98 12.16 -11.22 25.34
C GLU A 98 13.48 -10.46 25.31
N MET A 99 13.62 -9.54 24.36
CA MET A 99 14.73 -8.59 24.37
C MET A 99 14.45 -7.69 25.56
N ASN A 100 15.08 -8.00 26.69
CA ASN A 100 15.10 -7.20 27.91
C ASN A 100 15.85 -5.85 27.73
N GLY A 101 15.91 -5.33 26.51
CA GLY A 101 16.45 -4.01 26.21
C GLY A 101 15.31 -3.00 26.16
N ASP A 102 15.54 -1.82 26.72
CA ASP A 102 14.66 -0.68 26.54
C ASP A 102 14.55 -0.39 25.03
N PRO A 103 13.36 -0.44 24.40
CA PRO A 103 13.21 -0.13 22.99
C PRO A 103 13.74 1.26 22.65
N GLU A 104 13.72 2.18 23.61
CA GLU A 104 14.23 3.53 23.46
C GLU A 104 15.77 3.56 23.35
N GLU A 105 16.46 2.66 24.05
CA GLU A 105 17.92 2.46 23.95
C GLU A 105 18.31 1.89 22.58
N VAL A 106 17.54 0.92 22.07
CA VAL A 106 17.78 0.33 20.73
C VAL A 106 17.58 1.39 19.64
N ILE A 107 16.53 2.20 19.74
CA ILE A 107 16.27 3.29 18.79
C ILE A 107 17.39 4.35 18.87
N ALA A 108 17.84 4.71 20.08
CA ALA A 108 18.94 5.64 20.27
C ALA A 108 20.24 5.12 19.63
N GLU A 109 20.56 3.84 19.84
CA GLU A 109 21.73 3.20 19.24
C GLU A 109 21.67 3.19 17.70
N ILE A 110 20.52 2.83 17.12
CA ILE A 110 20.33 2.82 15.66
C ILE A 110 20.50 4.23 15.10
N ASN A 111 19.92 5.24 15.74
CA ASN A 111 20.07 6.63 15.31
C ASN A 111 21.52 7.10 15.43
N GLU A 112 22.23 6.71 16.48
CA GLU A 112 23.65 7.03 16.65
C GLU A 112 24.49 6.38 15.55
N ARG A 113 24.28 5.09 15.26
CA ARG A 113 24.96 4.38 14.16
C ARG A 113 24.69 5.02 12.80
N ASN A 114 23.43 5.37 12.52
CA ASN A 114 23.05 6.04 11.28
C ASN A 114 23.68 7.43 11.15
N SER A 115 23.82 8.16 12.26
CA SER A 115 24.50 9.46 12.26
C SER A 115 26.00 9.35 11.98
N LYS A 116 26.62 8.20 12.32
CA LYS A 116 28.06 7.95 12.18
C LYS A 116 28.44 7.09 10.97
N VAL A 117 27.47 6.60 10.19
CA VAL A 117 27.72 5.67 9.07
C VAL A 117 28.63 6.27 7.98
N ASN A 118 28.59 7.60 7.86
CA ASN A 118 29.37 8.37 6.89
C ASN A 118 30.68 8.91 7.49
N ASN A 119 31.01 8.57 8.73
CA ASN A 119 32.24 9.00 9.36
C ASN A 119 33.36 8.01 9.04
N VAL A 120 34.48 8.54 8.52
CA VAL A 120 35.67 7.75 8.22
C VAL A 120 36.70 7.99 9.32
N MET A 121 37.21 6.92 9.92
CA MET A 121 38.31 6.97 10.89
C MET A 121 39.61 6.55 10.21
N VAL A 122 40.60 7.43 10.23
CA VAL A 122 41.94 7.15 9.69
C VAL A 122 42.90 6.93 10.85
N TYR A 123 43.59 5.78 10.83
CA TYR A 123 44.52 5.36 11.87
C TYR A 123 45.96 5.46 11.39
N LYS A 124 46.90 5.59 12.35
CA LYS A 124 48.36 5.57 12.11
C LYS A 124 48.84 6.67 11.14
N LEU A 125 48.24 7.85 11.24
CA LEU A 125 48.77 9.03 10.56
C LEU A 125 50.04 9.50 11.25
N ASN A 126 51.05 9.85 10.45
CA ASN A 126 52.28 10.43 10.97
C ASN A 126 51.99 11.80 11.58
N GLU A 127 52.30 11.95 12.85
CA GLU A 127 52.14 13.20 13.55
C GLU A 127 53.27 14.18 13.19
N SER A 128 52.91 15.44 13.01
CA SER A 128 53.88 16.51 12.88
C SER A 128 54.26 17.08 14.25
N ASN A 129 55.54 17.43 14.43
CA ASN A 129 56.05 18.10 15.63
C ASN A 129 55.68 19.60 15.70
N ILE A 130 54.65 20.02 14.98
CA ILE A 130 54.23 21.42 14.90
C ILE A 130 53.50 21.79 16.20
N GLN A 131 53.83 22.92 16.83
CA GLN A 131 53.18 23.34 18.09
C GLN A 131 51.82 24.01 17.86
N SER A 132 51.64 24.69 16.73
CA SER A 132 50.39 25.37 16.38
C SER A 132 49.29 24.37 16.01
N LEU A 133 48.16 24.40 16.73
CA LEU A 133 47.02 23.51 16.49
C LEU A 133 46.49 23.62 15.05
N ASN A 134 46.38 24.84 14.52
CA ASN A 134 45.86 25.07 13.18
C ASN A 134 46.77 24.49 12.10
N GLU A 135 48.08 24.66 12.24
CA GLU A 135 49.07 24.11 11.31
C GLU A 135 49.12 22.57 11.39
N ARG A 136 48.95 21.99 12.59
CA ARG A 136 48.80 20.54 12.75
C ARG A 136 47.57 20.01 12.03
N ILE A 137 46.41 20.67 12.16
CA ILE A 137 45.19 20.28 11.46
C ILE A 137 45.40 20.33 9.94
N LEU A 138 46.05 21.37 9.42
CA LEU A 138 46.36 21.49 8.00
C LEU A 138 47.30 20.38 7.50
N HIS A 139 48.37 20.09 8.25
CA HIS A 139 49.28 18.98 7.92
C HIS A 139 48.55 17.64 7.88
N VAL A 140 47.73 17.37 8.90
CA VAL A 140 46.94 16.14 8.99
C VAL A 140 45.93 16.05 7.84
N LYS A 141 45.22 17.14 7.53
CA LYS A 141 44.32 17.18 6.37
C LYS A 141 45.05 16.83 5.07
N ALA A 142 46.22 17.40 4.84
CA ALA A 142 47.01 17.11 3.64
C ALA A 142 47.42 15.63 3.55
N GLU A 143 47.81 15.00 4.66
CA GLU A 143 48.11 13.56 4.69
C GLU A 143 46.86 12.71 4.43
N VAL A 144 45.72 13.08 5.00
CA VAL A 144 44.48 12.35 4.78
C VAL A 144 44.00 12.47 3.33
N VAL A 145 44.12 13.63 2.70
CA VAL A 145 43.78 13.81 1.27
C VAL A 145 44.60 12.86 0.41
N LYS A 146 45.91 12.69 0.68
CA LYS A 146 46.73 11.71 -0.04
C LYS A 146 46.20 10.28 0.10
N ILE A 147 45.77 9.89 1.30
CA ILE A 147 45.20 8.55 1.54
C ILE A 147 43.87 8.39 0.82
N LEU A 148 43.02 9.42 0.83
CA LEU A 148 41.73 9.41 0.13
C LEU A 148 41.90 9.34 -1.39
N ASP A 149 42.86 10.06 -1.95
CA ASP A 149 43.20 10.00 -3.37
C ASP A 149 43.66 8.59 -3.77
N MET A 150 44.39 7.88 -2.89
CA MET A 150 44.79 6.49 -3.14
C MET A 150 43.61 5.51 -3.22
N ILE A 151 42.46 5.84 -2.62
CA ILE A 151 41.24 5.01 -2.62
C ILE A 151 40.14 5.58 -3.54
N ASP A 152 40.48 6.53 -4.40
CA ASP A 152 39.56 7.18 -5.37
C ASP A 152 38.34 7.86 -4.71
N ILE A 153 38.52 8.38 -3.49
CA ILE A 153 37.50 9.20 -2.81
C ILE A 153 37.83 10.66 -3.05
N LYS A 154 36.93 11.39 -3.71
CA LYS A 154 37.11 12.79 -4.05
C LYS A 154 37.10 13.68 -2.80
N GLU A 155 38.04 14.62 -2.71
CA GLU A 155 38.22 15.53 -1.58
C GLU A 155 36.99 16.39 -1.25
N ASN A 156 36.17 16.73 -2.26
CA ASN A 156 34.98 17.57 -2.12
C ASN A 156 33.84 16.93 -1.29
N VAL A 157 34.04 15.71 -0.79
CA VAL A 157 33.08 14.97 0.04
C VAL A 157 33.34 15.18 1.54
N ILE A 158 34.47 15.78 1.94
CA ILE A 158 34.84 15.99 3.35
C ILE A 158 34.30 17.33 3.84
N GLU A 159 33.31 17.31 4.74
CA GLU A 159 32.75 18.55 5.30
C GLU A 159 33.53 19.05 6.51
N LYS A 160 33.89 18.14 7.42
CA LYS A 160 34.60 18.46 8.67
C LYS A 160 35.66 17.39 8.96
N ALA A 161 36.81 17.83 9.46
CA ALA A 161 37.86 16.96 9.97
C ALA A 161 38.14 17.31 11.43
N LEU A 162 38.08 16.31 12.30
CA LEU A 162 38.34 16.43 13.73
C LEU A 162 39.53 15.55 14.10
N VAL A 163 40.53 16.15 14.76
CA VAL A 163 41.67 15.42 15.32
C VAL A 163 41.34 15.11 16.77
N ILE A 164 41.19 13.82 17.09
CA ILE A 164 40.84 13.39 18.44
C ILE A 164 42.11 12.93 19.15
N GLY A 165 42.65 13.83 20.00
CA GLY A 165 43.55 13.55 21.13
C GLY A 165 44.85 12.76 20.87
N LEU A 166 45.95 13.23 21.44
CA LEU A 166 47.18 12.45 21.60
C LEU A 166 46.98 11.43 22.72
N TRP A 167 46.68 10.17 22.39
CA TRP A 167 46.83 9.11 23.37
C TRP A 167 48.31 8.74 23.43
N THR A 168 49.02 9.29 24.41
CA THR A 168 50.37 8.84 24.77
C THR A 168 50.30 7.48 25.46
N THR A 169 49.92 6.44 24.72
CA THR A 169 50.30 5.08 25.08
C THR A 169 51.67 4.84 24.46
N MET A 170 52.71 4.77 25.29
CA MET A 170 54.04 4.37 24.85
C MET A 170 53.97 2.98 24.22
N ILE A 171 53.88 2.93 22.90
CA ILE A 171 54.24 1.73 22.16
C ILE A 171 55.78 1.61 22.31
N PRO A 172 56.35 0.42 22.58
CA PRO A 172 57.79 0.24 22.83
C PRO A 172 58.72 0.70 21.70
N THR A 173 58.16 1.11 20.56
CA THR A 173 58.87 1.61 19.37
C THR A 173 59.01 3.13 19.31
N GLY A 174 58.45 3.89 20.26
CA GLY A 174 58.59 5.35 20.32
C GLY A 174 57.80 6.13 19.25
N GLN A 175 56.78 5.52 18.64
CA GLN A 175 55.89 6.18 17.68
C GLN A 175 54.59 6.65 18.35
N TYR A 176 54.19 7.88 18.07
CA TYR A 176 52.90 8.46 18.47
C TYR A 176 51.84 8.13 17.42
N VAL A 177 50.60 7.90 17.84
CA VAL A 177 49.47 7.56 16.96
C VAL A 177 48.35 8.58 17.15
N SER A 178 48.04 9.32 16.10
CA SER A 178 46.90 10.24 16.07
C SER A 178 45.69 9.61 15.39
N PHE A 179 44.51 10.04 15.82
CA PHE A 179 43.22 9.68 15.25
C PHE A 179 42.58 10.87 14.55
N VAL A 180 42.07 10.64 13.35
CA VAL A 180 41.32 11.66 12.60
C VAL A 180 39.97 11.07 12.23
N ILE A 181 38.91 11.79 12.61
CA ILE A 181 37.55 11.53 12.14
C ILE A 181 37.24 12.54 11.05
N MET A 182 36.81 12.05 9.90
CA MET A 182 36.23 12.86 8.84
C MET A 182 34.74 12.60 8.74
N CYS A 183 33.94 13.66 8.77
CA CYS A 183 32.51 13.60 8.49
C CYS A 183 32.25 13.92 7.01
N THR A 184 31.48 13.07 6.32
CA THR A 184 31.02 13.35 4.95
C THR A 184 29.52 13.71 4.89
N GLY A 185 29.04 14.51 5.85
CA GLY A 185 27.64 14.95 5.97
C GLY A 185 27.36 15.79 7.23
N GLN A 186 26.08 16.13 7.48
CA GLN A 186 25.61 16.97 8.60
C GLN A 186 26.11 16.46 9.96
N CYS A 187 27.24 17.01 10.42
CA CYS A 187 27.75 16.72 11.75
C CYS A 187 27.16 17.70 12.77
N ILE A 188 26.43 17.14 13.75
CA ILE A 188 26.07 17.78 15.02
C ILE A 188 27.37 18.31 15.61
N ASP A 189 27.40 19.61 15.94
CA ASP A 189 28.61 20.26 16.45
C ASP A 189 29.09 19.57 17.73
N LEU A 190 30.18 18.81 17.59
CA LEU A 190 30.97 18.31 18.71
C LEU A 190 31.71 19.50 19.32
N TYR A 191 31.04 20.18 20.25
CA TYR A 191 31.71 21.06 21.20
C TYR A 191 32.48 20.15 22.18
N LEU A 192 33.82 20.24 22.13
CA LEU A 192 34.72 19.76 23.18
C LEU A 192 34.71 20.73 24.37
#